data_AF-A0A519KPJ7-F1
#
_entry.id   AF-A0A519KPJ7-F1
#
_cell.length_a   1.000
_cell.length_b   1.000
_cell.length_c   1.000
_cell.angle_alpha   90.00
_cell.angle_beta   90.00
_cell.angle_gamma   90.00
#
_symmetry.space_group_name_H-M   'P 1'
#
loop_
_entity.id
_entity.type
_entity.pdbx_description
1 polymer ?
#
loop_
_entity_poly.entity_id
_entity_poly.type
_entity_poly.pdbx_seq_one_letter_code
_entity_poly.pdbx_strand_id
1 'polypeptide(L)'
;GREAVVGQPPGVGVEHRAQVGDAVFQHGQTIDAHAEGKALILVGIDAAGPHHFPFTEPSAEMDIRCDRSGGELKLNTGDSWMEILGCGMVHPNVLRACGIDPDEYQGFAFGMGVDRLAMLKYGISDLRPMFDADTRWLAHYGFSPFAAPNPASGLS
;
A
#
# COMPACT_ATOMS: atom_id res chain seq x y z
N GLY A 1 -21.40 28.64 4.57
CA GLY A 1 -21.14 27.50 3.70
C GLY A 1 -19.85 26.87 4.16
N ARG A 2 -19.89 25.59 4.58
CA ARG A 2 -18.68 24.81 4.84
C ARG A 2 -18.68 23.71 3.80
N GLU A 3 -17.77 23.86 2.85
CA GLU A 3 -17.55 22.92 1.77
C GLU A 3 -16.79 21.72 2.36
N ALA A 4 -17.36 20.53 2.20
CA ALA A 4 -16.71 19.29 2.54
C ALA A 4 -15.62 19.03 1.49
N VAL A 5 -14.35 19.12 1.90
CA VAL A 5 -13.23 18.80 1.00
C VAL A 5 -12.96 17.29 1.09
N VAL A 6 -13.33 16.63 -0.01
CA VAL A 6 -13.03 15.29 -0.52
C VAL A 6 -12.09 14.43 0.35
N GLY A 7 -12.57 13.24 0.71
CA GLY A 7 -11.82 12.18 1.40
C GLY A 7 -10.59 11.74 0.61
N GLN A 8 -9.50 11.46 1.33
CA GLN A 8 -8.19 11.19 0.74
C GLN A 8 -8.27 10.10 -0.35
N PRO A 9 -7.81 10.37 -1.58
CA PRO A 9 -7.60 9.33 -2.58
C PRO A 9 -6.33 8.51 -2.25
N PRO A 10 -6.05 7.43 -2.99
CA PRO A 10 -4.78 6.67 -2.96
C PRO A 10 -3.55 7.54 -2.68
N GLY A 11 -2.59 7.03 -1.92
CA GLY A 11 -1.44 7.80 -1.42
C GLY A 11 -0.62 8.40 -2.56
N VAL A 12 -0.87 9.67 -2.88
CA VAL A 12 -0.10 10.46 -3.83
C VAL A 12 0.70 11.49 -3.04
N GLY A 13 2.02 11.43 -3.15
CA GLY A 13 2.93 12.46 -2.69
C GLY A 13 3.40 13.30 -3.87
N VAL A 14 3.50 14.62 -3.70
CA VAL A 14 4.08 15.55 -4.70
C VAL A 14 5.13 16.40 -3.99
N GLU A 15 6.33 16.46 -4.55
CA GLU A 15 7.44 17.20 -3.99
C GLU A 15 8.19 17.99 -5.08
N HIS A 16 8.81 19.09 -4.66
CA HIS A 16 9.58 19.97 -5.55
C HIS A 16 10.93 19.30 -5.86
N ARG A 17 11.14 18.91 -7.12
CA ARG A 17 12.33 18.17 -7.63
C ARG A 17 12.56 16.76 -7.03
N ALA A 18 11.51 15.98 -6.81
CA ALA A 18 11.60 14.62 -6.26
C ALA A 18 12.31 13.64 -7.23
N GLN A 19 13.44 13.06 -6.83
CA GLN A 19 14.07 11.98 -7.59
C GLN A 19 13.46 10.64 -7.18
N VAL A 20 13.63 9.59 -7.98
CA VAL A 20 13.06 8.24 -7.72
C VAL A 20 13.48 7.66 -6.34
N GLY A 21 14.54 8.19 -5.72
CA GLY A 21 14.93 7.85 -4.34
C GLY A 21 14.10 8.53 -3.23
N ASP A 22 13.31 9.53 -3.58
CA ASP A 22 12.46 10.33 -2.69
C ASP A 22 11.01 9.84 -2.70
N ALA A 23 10.74 8.61 -3.15
CA ALA A 23 9.48 7.93 -2.88
C ALA A 23 9.38 7.67 -1.37
N VAL A 24 9.10 8.73 -0.61
CA VAL A 24 8.86 8.72 0.81
C VAL A 24 7.58 7.94 1.01
N PHE A 25 7.70 6.68 1.41
CA PHE A 25 6.62 6.00 2.12
C PHE A 25 6.24 6.94 3.26
N GLN A 26 5.06 7.55 3.16
CA GLN A 26 4.59 8.59 4.06
C GLN A 26 4.18 8.01 5.43
N HIS A 27 5.11 7.28 6.05
CA HIS A 27 5.21 7.04 7.47
C HIS A 27 6.63 7.47 7.81
N GLY A 28 6.81 8.64 8.44
CA GLY A 28 8.11 9.32 8.68
C GLY A 28 9.11 8.54 9.54
N GLN A 29 9.52 7.38 9.06
CA GLN A 29 10.48 6.46 9.64
C GLN A 29 11.26 5.91 8.44
N THR A 30 12.55 6.24 8.35
CA THR A 30 13.50 5.43 7.61
C THR A 30 13.41 4.01 8.14
N ILE A 31 12.96 3.06 7.31
CA ILE A 31 12.95 1.65 7.69
C ILE A 31 14.41 1.20 7.65
N ASP A 32 15.05 1.16 8.81
CA ASP A 32 16.34 0.50 8.95
C ASP A 32 16.13 -1.00 8.70
N ALA A 33 16.64 -1.48 7.57
CA ALA A 33 16.60 -2.89 7.16
C ALA A 33 17.37 -3.82 8.11
N HIS A 34 17.96 -3.30 9.19
CA HIS A 34 18.70 -4.04 10.20
C HIS A 34 18.19 -3.86 11.64
N ALA A 35 17.02 -3.22 11.85
CA ALA A 35 16.46 -3.10 13.19
C ALA A 35 15.97 -4.45 13.74
N GLU A 36 16.74 -5.04 14.66
CA GLU A 36 16.37 -6.27 15.36
C GLU A 36 15.04 -6.10 16.14
N GLY A 37 14.09 -7.01 15.89
CA GLY A 37 12.83 -7.09 16.63
C GLY A 37 11.56 -6.69 15.87
N LYS A 38 11.65 -6.25 14.60
CA LYS A 38 10.49 -6.08 13.71
C LYS A 38 10.61 -7.05 12.56
N ALA A 39 9.56 -7.82 12.29
CA ALA A 39 9.50 -8.65 11.08
C ALA A 39 9.61 -7.71 9.87
N LEU A 40 10.81 -7.57 9.32
CA LEU A 40 11.05 -6.87 8.08
C LEU A 40 10.35 -7.65 6.99
N ILE A 41 9.21 -7.10 6.55
CA ILE A 41 8.58 -7.58 5.32
C ILE A 41 9.56 -7.24 4.21
N LEU A 42 10.16 -8.26 3.59
CA LEU A 42 10.99 -8.07 2.41
C LEU A 42 10.06 -7.76 1.24
N VAL A 43 9.89 -6.46 0.98
CA VAL A 43 9.16 -5.94 -0.18
C VAL A 43 10.15 -5.73 -1.31
N GLY A 44 9.89 -6.36 -2.45
CA GLY A 44 10.59 -6.09 -3.71
C GLY A 44 9.81 -5.05 -4.50
N ILE A 45 10.50 -4.21 -5.27
CA ILE A 45 9.89 -3.35 -6.28
C ILE A 45 10.36 -3.86 -7.64
N ASP A 46 9.44 -4.34 -8.46
CA ASP A 46 9.75 -4.71 -9.85
C ASP A 46 9.34 -3.57 -10.79
N ALA A 47 10.35 -2.77 -11.15
CA ALA A 47 10.22 -1.70 -12.14
C ALA A 47 10.66 -2.16 -13.55
N ALA A 48 11.06 -3.43 -13.71
CA ALA A 48 11.56 -3.99 -14.96
C ALA A 48 10.52 -4.85 -15.72
N GLY A 49 9.38 -5.16 -15.09
CA GLY A 49 8.25 -5.85 -15.73
C GLY A 49 7.39 -4.94 -16.64
N PRO A 50 6.56 -5.50 -17.55
CA PRO A 50 5.71 -4.75 -18.49
C PRO A 50 4.45 -4.17 -17.80
N HIS A 51 4.63 -3.54 -16.65
CA HIS A 51 3.54 -2.94 -15.88
C HIS A 51 3.23 -1.56 -16.44
N HIS A 52 1.98 -1.33 -16.84
CA HIS A 52 1.54 -0.05 -17.36
C HIS A 52 0.28 0.38 -16.63
N PHE A 53 0.43 1.41 -15.81
CA PHE A 53 -0.69 2.13 -15.22
C PHE A 53 -0.83 3.49 -15.93
N PRO A 54 -1.99 3.85 -16.50
CA PRO A 54 -2.15 5.08 -17.31
C PRO A 54 -1.84 6.39 -16.57
N PHE A 55 -1.76 6.34 -15.25
CA PHE A 55 -1.55 7.48 -14.36
C PHE A 55 -0.11 7.57 -13.83
N THR A 56 0.77 6.61 -14.14
CA THR A 56 2.18 6.62 -13.73
C THR A 56 3.14 6.27 -14.86
N GLU A 57 4.29 6.94 -14.91
CA GLU A 57 5.40 6.67 -15.83
C GLU A 57 6.74 7.16 -15.22
N PRO A 58 7.70 6.27 -14.92
CA PRO A 58 7.61 4.81 -15.01
C PRO A 58 6.64 4.22 -13.98
N SER A 59 6.09 3.05 -14.33
CA SER A 59 5.22 2.23 -13.48
C SER A 59 5.98 1.03 -12.91
N ALA A 60 5.59 0.57 -11.72
CA ALA A 60 6.18 -0.58 -11.03
C ALA A 60 5.15 -1.30 -10.17
N GLU A 61 5.41 -2.57 -9.86
CA GLU A 61 4.66 -3.33 -8.85
C GLU A 61 5.52 -3.52 -7.60
N MET A 62 4.86 -3.63 -6.45
CA MET A 62 5.51 -4.07 -5.23
C MET A 62 5.05 -5.48 -4.88
N ASP A 63 6.03 -6.32 -4.58
CA ASP A 63 5.86 -7.74 -4.28
C ASP A 63 6.31 -8.07 -2.87
N ILE A 64 5.67 -9.08 -2.28
CA ILE A 64 6.12 -9.74 -1.07
C ILE A 64 6.60 -11.16 -1.38
N ARG A 65 7.67 -11.60 -0.73
CA ARG A 65 8.08 -13.01 -0.80
C ARG A 65 7.02 -13.91 -0.19
N CYS A 66 6.77 -15.05 -0.82
CA CYS A 66 5.86 -16.06 -0.32
C CYS A 66 6.27 -17.49 -0.65
N ASP A 67 5.79 -18.42 0.18
CA ASP A 67 5.82 -19.86 -0.06
C ASP A 67 4.39 -20.36 -0.27
N ARG A 68 4.20 -21.14 -1.33
CA ARG A 68 2.92 -21.75 -1.73
C ARG A 68 2.98 -23.28 -1.77
N SER A 69 4.12 -23.88 -1.44
CA SER A 69 4.37 -25.31 -1.62
C SER A 69 3.59 -26.21 -0.65
N GLY A 70 3.19 -25.68 0.51
CA GLY A 70 2.57 -26.44 1.60
C GLY A 70 1.04 -26.44 1.65
N GLY A 71 0.34 -25.97 0.61
CA GLY A 71 -1.13 -25.83 0.62
C GLY A 71 -1.65 -24.65 1.44
N GLU A 72 -0.77 -23.94 2.13
CA GLU A 72 -1.02 -22.70 2.86
C GLU A 72 -0.07 -21.62 2.33
N LEU A 73 -0.58 -20.40 2.13
CA LEU A 73 0.22 -19.26 1.71
C LEU A 73 0.96 -18.69 2.92
N LYS A 74 2.29 -18.75 2.91
CA LYS A 74 3.14 -18.17 3.95
C LYS A 74 3.87 -16.96 3.39
N LEU A 75 3.71 -15.80 4.06
CA LEU A 75 4.34 -14.54 3.68
C LEU A 75 5.72 -14.40 4.31
N ASN A 76 6.61 -13.64 3.68
CA ASN A 76 8.01 -13.41 4.08
C ASN A 76 8.86 -14.69 4.14
N THR A 77 8.46 -15.73 3.44
CA THR A 77 9.16 -17.01 3.32
C THR A 77 9.20 -17.45 1.88
N GLY A 78 10.04 -18.43 1.54
CA GLY A 78 10.09 -18.99 0.19
C GLY A 78 10.71 -18.06 -0.87
N ASP A 79 10.77 -18.57 -2.09
CA ASP A 79 11.47 -17.92 -3.21
C ASP A 79 10.51 -17.42 -4.30
N SER A 80 9.19 -17.57 -4.10
CA SER A 80 8.19 -17.00 -4.98
C SER A 80 7.87 -15.57 -4.58
N TRP A 81 7.53 -14.74 -5.55
CA TRP A 81 7.05 -13.38 -5.34
C TRP A 81 5.54 -13.32 -5.56
N MET A 82 4.90 -12.36 -4.91
CA MET A 82 3.48 -12.09 -5.03
C MET A 82 3.22 -10.61 -4.97
N GLU A 83 2.55 -10.11 -6.01
CA GLU A 83 2.10 -8.73 -6.11
C GLU A 83 1.16 -8.40 -4.94
N ILE A 84 1.42 -7.26 -4.31
CA ILE A 84 0.58 -6.72 -3.22
C ILE A 84 0.01 -5.34 -3.53
N LEU A 85 0.66 -4.57 -4.41
CA LEU A 85 0.18 -3.26 -4.85
C LEU A 85 0.89 -2.78 -6.13
N GLY A 86 0.28 -1.80 -6.80
CA GLY A 86 0.89 -1.06 -7.90
C GLY A 86 1.37 0.32 -7.47
N CYS A 87 2.46 0.79 -8.06
CA CYS A 87 3.04 2.11 -7.78
C CYS A 87 3.74 2.72 -9.00
N GLY A 88 4.16 3.97 -8.89
CA GLY A 88 5.00 4.61 -9.90
C GLY A 88 5.08 6.12 -9.76
N MET A 89 5.87 6.73 -10.63
CA MET A 89 5.96 8.19 -10.71
C MET A 89 4.72 8.73 -11.41
N VAL A 90 4.05 9.72 -10.82
CA VAL A 90 2.84 10.33 -11.39
C VAL A 90 3.14 10.86 -12.79
N HIS A 91 2.33 10.47 -13.78
CA HIS A 91 2.53 10.91 -15.15
C HIS A 91 2.34 12.44 -15.25
N PRO A 92 3.21 13.17 -15.97
CA PRO A 92 3.09 14.63 -16.15
C PRO A 92 1.71 15.16 -16.61
N ASN A 93 0.92 14.37 -17.33
CA ASN A 93 -0.41 14.77 -17.77
C ASN A 93 -1.40 14.85 -16.59
N VAL A 94 -1.22 14.02 -15.56
CA VAL A 94 -2.00 14.08 -14.32
C VAL A 94 -1.66 15.37 -13.56
N LEU A 95 -0.37 15.71 -13.44
CA LEU A 95 0.06 16.95 -12.80
C LEU A 95 -0.49 18.19 -13.52
N ARG A 96 -0.39 18.24 -14.86
CA ARG A 96 -0.97 19.32 -15.67
C ARG A 96 -2.48 19.43 -15.52
N ALA A 97 -3.20 18.32 -15.46
CA ALA A 97 -4.64 18.31 -15.23
C ALA A 97 -5.02 18.88 -13.85
N CYS A 98 -4.11 18.82 -12.87
CA CYS A 98 -4.25 19.42 -11.55
C CYS A 98 -3.70 20.86 -11.44
N GLY A 99 -3.21 21.45 -12.53
CA GLY A 99 -2.62 22.79 -12.54
C GLY A 99 -1.22 22.87 -11.90
N ILE A 100 -0.52 21.75 -11.82
CA ILE A 100 0.85 21.64 -11.28
C ILE A 100 1.84 21.56 -12.45
N ASP A 101 2.90 22.35 -12.40
CA ASP A 101 3.97 22.33 -13.41
C ASP A 101 4.88 21.08 -13.21
N PRO A 102 4.88 20.11 -14.15
CA PRO A 102 5.69 18.90 -14.04
C PRO A 102 7.20 19.13 -14.22
N ASP A 103 7.62 20.31 -14.69
CA ASP A 103 9.05 20.65 -14.77
C ASP A 103 9.59 21.16 -13.42
N GLU A 104 8.70 21.55 -12.51
CA GLU A 104 9.02 22.00 -11.14
C GLU A 104 8.71 20.92 -10.09
N TYR A 105 7.63 20.16 -10.29
CA TYR A 105 7.13 19.18 -9.34
C TYR A 105 7.08 17.77 -9.93
N GLN A 106 7.41 16.79 -9.09
CA GLN A 106 7.25 15.38 -9.41
C GLN A 106 6.38 14.73 -8.35
N GLY A 107 5.69 13.65 -8.70
CA GLY A 107 4.84 12.92 -7.78
C GLY A 107 5.13 11.42 -7.81
N PHE A 108 4.84 10.77 -6.69
CA PHE A 108 4.82 9.32 -6.57
C PHE A 108 3.42 8.89 -6.13
N ALA A 109 2.90 7.84 -6.74
CA ALA A 109 1.60 7.29 -6.42
C ALA A 109 1.70 5.79 -6.19
N PHE A 110 0.91 5.29 -5.25
CA PHE A 110 0.70 3.86 -5.04
C PHE A 110 -0.77 3.57 -4.74
N GLY A 111 -1.20 2.35 -5.08
CA GLY A 111 -2.57 1.89 -4.88
C GLY A 111 -2.57 0.47 -4.35
N MET A 112 -3.18 0.27 -3.18
CA MET A 112 -3.33 -1.02 -2.53
C MET A 112 -4.81 -1.30 -2.23
N GLY A 113 -5.21 -2.57 -2.34
CA GLY A 113 -6.52 -3.02 -1.87
C GLY A 113 -6.47 -3.32 -0.38
N VAL A 114 -7.21 -2.57 0.44
CA VAL A 114 -7.27 -2.80 1.90
C VAL A 114 -7.81 -4.20 2.21
N ASP A 115 -8.83 -4.64 1.48
CA ASP A 115 -9.40 -5.98 1.64
C ASP A 115 -8.38 -7.08 1.32
N ARG A 116 -7.57 -6.87 0.27
CA ARG A 116 -6.51 -7.80 -0.11
C ARG A 116 -5.44 -7.90 0.98
N LEU A 117 -5.00 -6.77 1.51
CA LEU A 117 -4.04 -6.75 2.61
C LEU A 117 -4.62 -7.37 3.89
N ALA A 118 -5.90 -7.13 4.19
CA ALA A 118 -6.57 -7.77 5.30
C ALA A 118 -6.66 -9.30 5.12
N MET A 119 -7.02 -9.77 3.93
CA MET A 119 -7.04 -11.19 3.61
C MET A 119 -5.67 -11.84 3.82
N LEU A 120 -4.61 -11.21 3.33
CA LEU A 120 -3.24 -11.69 3.48
C LEU A 120 -2.76 -11.66 4.94
N LYS A 121 -3.06 -10.58 5.67
CA LYS A 121 -2.65 -10.39 7.07
C LYS A 121 -3.35 -11.36 8.03
N TYR A 122 -4.64 -11.58 7.83
CA TYR A 122 -5.49 -12.35 8.74
C TYR A 122 -5.82 -13.77 8.23
N GLY A 123 -5.24 -14.19 7.10
CA GLY A 123 -5.46 -15.51 6.52
C GLY A 123 -6.91 -15.73 6.07
N ILE A 124 -7.61 -14.68 5.67
CA ILE A 124 -9.01 -14.79 5.23
C ILE A 124 -9.02 -15.35 3.80
N SER A 125 -9.62 -16.52 3.64
CA SER A 125 -9.65 -17.25 2.38
C SER A 125 -10.72 -16.78 1.39
N ASP A 126 -11.71 -16.01 1.87
CA ASP A 126 -12.86 -15.56 1.10
C ASP A 126 -13.20 -14.10 1.41
N LEU A 127 -13.40 -13.30 0.37
CA LEU A 127 -13.72 -11.88 0.48
C LEU A 127 -15.18 -11.64 0.91
N ARG A 128 -16.11 -12.54 0.54
CA ARG A 128 -17.55 -12.34 0.73
C ARG A 128 -17.97 -12.03 2.18
N PRO A 129 -17.45 -12.74 3.21
CA PRO A 129 -17.82 -12.47 4.59
C PRO A 129 -17.54 -11.04 5.07
N MET A 130 -16.64 -10.29 4.41
CA MET A 130 -16.40 -8.88 4.73
C MET A 130 -17.62 -7.98 4.42
N PHE A 131 -18.52 -8.42 3.54
CA PHE A 131 -19.69 -7.65 3.07
C PHE A 131 -21.04 -8.23 3.52
N ASP A 132 -21.06 -9.43 4.10
CA ASP A 132 -22.29 -10.14 4.50
C ASP A 132 -22.92 -9.62 5.81
N ALA A 133 -22.29 -8.64 6.48
CA ALA A 133 -22.73 -8.08 7.76
C ALA A 133 -22.95 -9.13 8.88
N ASP A 134 -22.17 -10.21 8.89
CA ASP A 134 -22.26 -11.26 9.92
C ASP A 134 -21.63 -10.77 11.24
N THR A 135 -22.44 -10.70 12.30
CA THR A 135 -21.99 -10.26 13.63
C THR A 135 -20.95 -11.18 14.26
N ARG A 136 -20.92 -12.47 13.89
CA ARG A 136 -19.90 -13.43 14.36
C ARG A 136 -18.55 -13.14 13.72
N TRP A 137 -18.56 -12.75 12.44
CA TRP A 137 -17.36 -12.33 11.73
C TRP A 137 -16.83 -11.02 12.33
N LEU A 138 -17.72 -10.04 12.56
CA LEU A 138 -17.36 -8.78 13.23
C LEU A 138 -16.83 -9.00 14.65
N ALA A 139 -17.36 -9.97 15.39
CA ALA A 139 -16.85 -10.31 16.72
C ALA A 139 -15.44 -10.93 16.69
N HIS A 140 -15.05 -11.58 15.58
CA HIS A 140 -13.74 -12.22 15.44
C HIS A 140 -12.68 -11.29 14.84
N TYR A 141 -13.02 -10.54 13.78
CA TYR A 141 -12.08 -9.68 13.04
C TYR A 141 -12.30 -8.17 13.27
N GLY A 142 -13.45 -7.77 13.81
CA GLY A 142 -13.77 -6.37 14.02
C GLY A 142 -13.04 -5.77 15.22
N PHE A 143 -13.07 -4.45 15.29
CA PHE A 143 -12.50 -3.65 16.38
C PHE A 143 -13.55 -2.64 16.87
N SER A 144 -13.37 -2.14 18.10
CA SER A 144 -14.25 -1.09 18.62
C SER A 144 -14.06 0.20 17.81
N PRO A 145 -15.12 0.83 17.29
CA PRO A 145 -15.00 2.10 16.58
C PRO A 145 -14.54 3.26 17.49
N PHE A 146 -14.57 3.05 18.81
CA PHE A 146 -14.11 4.01 19.81
C PHE A 146 -12.65 3.76 20.25
N ALA A 147 -12.02 2.68 19.79
CA ALA A 147 -10.60 2.45 20.03
C ALA A 147 -9.81 3.35 19.08
N ALA A 148 -9.14 4.36 19.62
CA ALA A 148 -8.22 5.17 18.85
C ALA A 148 -6.92 4.37 18.59
N PRO A 149 -6.45 4.26 17.34
CA PRO A 149 -5.16 3.67 17.08
C PRO A 149 -4.06 4.48 17.77
N ASN A 150 -3.05 3.80 18.30
CA ASN A 150 -1.79 4.44 18.65
C ASN A 150 -0.59 3.70 18.03
N PRO A 151 0.56 4.36 17.83
CA PRO A 151 1.71 3.75 17.15
C PRO A 151 2.30 2.53 17.88
N ALA A 152 2.08 2.40 19.18
CA ALA A 152 2.66 1.32 20.00
C ALA A 152 1.80 0.05 19.99
N SER A 153 0.47 0.18 19.96
CA SER A 153 -0.46 -0.95 20.04
C SER A 153 -1.34 -1.15 18.79
N GLY A 154 -1.30 -0.23 17.83
CA GLY A 154 -2.25 -0.20 16.71
C GLY A 154 -3.70 -0.02 17.18
N LEU A 155 -4.65 -0.49 16.37
CA LEU A 155 -6.02 -0.78 16.79
C LEU A 155 -5.99 -2.14 17.49
N SER A 156 -6.08 -2.16 18.82
CA SER A 156 -6.29 -3.36 19.63
C SER A 156 -7.59 -3.24 20.40
#